data_AF-A0A7Y2HFV9-F1
#
_entry.id   AF-A0A7Y2HFV9-F1
#
_cell.length_a   1.000
_cell.length_b   1.000
_cell.length_c   1.000
_cell.angle_alpha   90.00
_cell.angle_beta   90.00
_cell.angle_gamma   90.00
#
_symmetry.space_group_name_H-M   'P 1'
#
loop_
_entity.id
_entity.type
_entity.pdbx_description
1 polymer ?
#
loop_
_entity_poly.entity_id
_entity_poly.type
_entity_poly.pdbx_seq_one_letter_code
_entity_poly.pdbx_strand_id
1 'polypeptide(L)'
;MINSEVEIPGYIKDHIPDIENIPVYDYHDSENIVRTIKQFLNNNRPVLKGLVLAGGKSVRMDQDKGLINYHGIPQREYAAQLLSNYCDEVFISCRPDQVDTIDSNYPALPDTFDGLGPFGGITSAFRKDPNAAWLVVACDLPYLDGATLDYLVSNRNQSKVATSFWDTDHKFPEPLITIWEPKAYPEMLYFLSFGYSCPLKVFIKSNTEVLEAPDNHALTNVNNPEEMKTVLQVIKNDQ
;
A
#
# COMPACT_ATOMS: atom_id res chain seq x y z
N MET A 1 -36.29 1.01 -6.60
CA MET A 1 -36.95 1.57 -5.39
C MET A 1 -38.31 0.89 -5.28
N ILE A 2 -38.67 0.32 -4.14
CA ILE A 2 -39.98 -0.31 -3.99
C ILE A 2 -41.05 0.74 -4.32
N ASN A 3 -42.01 0.36 -5.17
CA ASN A 3 -43.29 1.07 -5.26
C ASN A 3 -43.86 1.24 -3.85
N SER A 4 -44.50 2.37 -3.60
CA SER A 4 -45.02 2.87 -2.32
C SER A 4 -46.00 1.97 -1.52
N GLU A 5 -46.08 0.67 -1.80
CA GLU A 5 -47.04 -0.27 -1.21
C GLU A 5 -46.44 -1.23 -0.16
N VAL A 6 -45.11 -1.39 -0.08
CA VAL A 6 -44.49 -2.22 0.96
C VAL A 6 -44.06 -1.37 2.14
N GLU A 7 -44.89 -1.37 3.19
CA GLU A 7 -44.59 -0.65 4.41
C GLU A 7 -43.54 -1.41 5.25
N ILE A 8 -42.43 -0.75 5.57
CA ILE A 8 -41.40 -1.32 6.45
C ILE A 8 -42.05 -1.57 7.83
N PRO A 9 -41.94 -2.79 8.40
CA PRO A 9 -42.49 -3.08 9.72
C PRO A 9 -41.99 -2.11 10.79
N GLY A 10 -42.88 -1.66 11.68
CA GLY A 10 -42.56 -0.66 12.72
C GLY A 10 -41.38 -1.05 13.60
N TYR A 11 -41.27 -2.34 13.96
CA TYR A 11 -40.15 -2.83 14.77
C TYR A 11 -38.78 -2.64 14.11
N ILE A 12 -38.69 -2.60 12.76
CA ILE A 12 -37.43 -2.31 12.07
C ILE A 12 -37.13 -0.81 12.15
N LYS A 13 -38.15 0.04 11.95
CA LYS A 13 -38.02 1.50 12.06
C LYS A 13 -37.54 1.92 13.45
N ASP A 14 -37.98 1.23 14.50
CA ASP A 14 -37.59 1.52 15.88
C ASP A 14 -36.12 1.15 16.20
N HIS A 15 -35.50 0.25 15.43
CA HIS A 15 -34.15 -0.27 15.69
C HIS A 15 -33.08 0.21 14.71
N ILE A 16 -33.45 0.82 13.59
CA ILE A 16 -32.52 1.33 12.58
C ILE A 16 -32.63 2.86 12.56
N PRO A 17 -31.65 3.58 13.16
CA PRO A 17 -31.55 5.02 13.04
C PRO A 17 -31.48 5.44 11.57
N ASP A 18 -32.10 6.56 11.23
CA ASP A 18 -32.06 7.15 9.88
C ASP A 18 -32.56 6.23 8.76
N ILE A 19 -33.46 5.28 9.07
CA ILE A 19 -34.02 4.32 8.10
C ILE A 19 -34.65 5.02 6.87
N GLU A 20 -35.15 6.24 7.03
CA GLU A 20 -35.72 7.06 5.95
C GLU A 20 -34.69 7.40 4.87
N ASN A 21 -33.39 7.41 5.21
CA ASN A 21 -32.28 7.69 4.29
C ASN A 21 -31.70 6.41 3.68
N ILE A 22 -32.13 5.22 4.10
CA ILE A 22 -31.63 3.95 3.60
C ILE A 22 -32.47 3.54 2.38
N PRO A 23 -31.86 3.35 1.20
CA PRO A 23 -32.62 2.97 0.02
C PRO A 23 -33.21 1.57 0.18
N VAL A 24 -34.51 1.44 -0.09
CA VAL A 24 -35.25 0.18 0.01
C VAL A 24 -35.60 -0.35 -1.38
N TYR A 25 -35.29 -1.63 -1.59
CA TYR A 25 -35.46 -2.33 -2.87
C TYR A 25 -36.31 -3.58 -2.69
N ASP A 26 -37.05 -3.92 -3.73
CA ASP A 26 -37.65 -5.25 -3.82
C ASP A 26 -36.52 -6.26 -3.98
N TYR A 27 -36.64 -7.44 -3.36
CA TYR A 27 -35.57 -8.45 -3.43
C TYR A 27 -35.25 -8.88 -4.87
N HIS A 28 -36.21 -8.80 -5.79
CA HIS A 28 -36.01 -9.09 -7.21
C HIS A 28 -35.40 -7.93 -8.01
N ASP A 29 -35.29 -6.72 -7.44
CA ASP A 29 -34.67 -5.53 -8.05
C ASP A 29 -33.12 -5.61 -7.97
N SER A 30 -32.57 -6.72 -8.46
CA SER A 30 -31.14 -7.03 -8.39
C SER A 30 -30.27 -5.95 -9.05
N GLU A 31 -30.76 -5.31 -10.13
CA GLU A 31 -30.03 -4.26 -10.84
C GLU A 31 -29.78 -3.04 -9.94
N ASN A 32 -30.81 -2.51 -9.28
CA ASN A 32 -30.66 -1.35 -8.41
C ASN A 32 -29.96 -1.68 -7.09
N ILE A 33 -30.17 -2.90 -6.55
CA ILE A 33 -29.42 -3.38 -5.39
C ILE A 33 -27.92 -3.38 -5.70
N VAL A 34 -27.51 -4.01 -6.80
CA VAL A 34 -26.10 -4.08 -7.22
C VAL A 34 -25.55 -2.68 -7.51
N ARG A 35 -26.31 -1.82 -8.19
CA ARG A 35 -25.91 -0.43 -8.45
C ARG A 35 -25.63 0.33 -7.16
N THR A 36 -26.50 0.21 -6.17
CA THR A 36 -26.37 0.88 -4.86
C THR A 36 -25.16 0.38 -4.09
N ILE A 37 -24.96 -0.94 -4.04
CA ILE A 37 -23.79 -1.53 -3.38
C ILE A 37 -22.50 -1.05 -4.06
N LYS A 38 -22.44 -1.03 -5.39
CA LYS A 38 -21.28 -0.51 -6.13
C LYS A 38 -21.02 0.97 -5.83
N GLN A 39 -22.05 1.80 -5.81
CA GLN A 39 -21.92 3.22 -5.46
C GLN A 39 -21.44 3.40 -4.02
N PHE A 40 -21.99 2.63 -3.07
CA PHE A 40 -21.55 2.64 -1.69
C PHE A 40 -20.07 2.28 -1.57
N LEU A 41 -19.63 1.20 -2.22
CA LEU A 41 -18.22 0.78 -2.21
C LEU A 41 -17.30 1.84 -2.84
N ASN A 42 -17.70 2.45 -3.96
CA ASN A 42 -16.93 3.50 -4.61
C ASN A 42 -16.81 4.77 -3.76
N ASN A 43 -17.91 5.17 -3.11
CA ASN A 43 -17.95 6.37 -2.25
C ASN A 43 -17.21 6.18 -0.94
N ASN A 44 -17.14 4.93 -0.44
CA ASN A 44 -16.44 4.57 0.78
C ASN A 44 -15.08 3.90 0.47
N ARG A 45 -14.45 4.27 -0.65
CA ARG A 45 -13.10 3.79 -0.97
C ARG A 45 -12.15 4.22 0.16
N PRO A 46 -11.36 3.30 0.74
CA PRO A 46 -10.36 3.66 1.72
C PRO A 46 -9.38 4.66 1.16
N VAL A 47 -9.14 5.74 1.91
CA VAL A 47 -8.10 6.73 1.65
C VAL A 47 -6.78 6.00 1.42
N LEU A 48 -6.03 6.43 0.41
CA LEU A 48 -4.72 5.87 0.11
C LEU A 48 -3.64 6.70 0.79
N LYS A 49 -2.84 6.05 1.64
CA LYS A 49 -1.67 6.64 2.29
C LYS A 49 -0.40 5.99 1.77
N GLY A 50 0.69 6.74 1.73
CA GLY A 50 1.99 6.27 1.27
C GLY A 50 2.86 5.83 2.43
N LEU A 51 3.62 4.75 2.23
CA LEU A 51 4.67 4.32 3.16
C LEU A 51 5.93 3.99 2.38
N VAL A 52 7.00 4.72 2.66
CA VAL A 52 8.34 4.41 2.18
C VAL A 52 9.08 3.59 3.23
N LEU A 53 9.51 2.38 2.89
CA LEU A 53 10.23 1.50 3.81
C LEU A 53 11.71 1.89 3.88
N ALA A 54 12.13 2.52 4.98
CA ALA A 54 13.52 2.97 5.19
C ALA A 54 14.19 2.40 6.46
N GLY A 55 13.50 1.60 7.29
CA GLY A 55 14.00 1.13 8.60
C GLY A 55 15.04 0.01 8.61
N GLY A 56 15.51 -0.46 7.45
CA GLY A 56 16.41 -1.62 7.36
C GLY A 56 17.80 -1.41 7.97
N LYS A 57 18.39 -2.45 8.58
CA LYS A 57 19.82 -2.47 8.92
C LYS A 57 20.62 -2.63 7.61
N SER A 58 21.15 -1.55 7.08
CA SER A 58 22.06 -1.59 5.92
C SER A 58 23.45 -2.09 6.32
N VAL A 59 23.54 -3.35 6.77
CA VAL A 59 24.80 -3.96 7.28
C VAL A 59 25.85 -4.11 6.18
N ARG A 60 25.43 -4.24 4.91
CA ARG A 60 26.34 -4.52 3.77
C ARG A 60 26.88 -3.28 3.07
N MET A 61 26.32 -2.09 3.34
CA MET A 61 26.64 -0.86 2.61
C MET A 61 27.28 0.24 3.47
N ASP A 62 27.45 0.02 4.77
CA ASP A 62 28.03 0.97 5.74
C ASP A 62 27.38 2.37 5.76
N GLN A 63 26.28 2.55 5.02
CA GLN A 63 25.50 3.76 4.87
C GLN A 63 24.01 3.37 4.77
N ASP A 64 23.14 4.22 5.29
CA ASP A 64 21.69 4.06 5.14
C ASP A 64 21.32 4.18 3.65
N LYS A 65 20.84 3.07 3.05
CA LYS A 65 20.42 3.02 1.64
C LYS A 65 19.41 4.10 1.27
N GLY A 66 18.55 4.52 2.19
CA GLY A 66 17.58 5.58 1.95
C GLY A 66 18.21 6.94 1.66
N LEU A 67 19.49 7.12 2.00
CA LEU A 67 20.26 8.34 1.75
C LEU A 67 21.01 8.35 0.42
N ILE A 68 20.96 7.25 -0.35
CA ILE A 68 21.62 7.22 -1.66
C ILE A 68 20.96 8.26 -2.56
N ASN A 69 21.79 9.06 -3.23
CA ASN A 69 21.33 10.13 -4.08
C ASN A 69 21.42 9.71 -5.55
N TYR A 70 20.31 9.20 -6.09
CA TYR A 70 20.17 8.87 -7.51
C TYR A 70 19.66 10.07 -8.32
N HIS A 71 18.77 10.87 -7.73
CA HIS A 71 17.94 11.87 -8.43
C HIS A 71 18.16 13.31 -7.94
N GLY A 72 19.35 13.60 -7.40
CA GLY A 72 19.67 14.90 -6.78
C GLY A 72 19.26 15.03 -5.30
N ILE A 73 18.39 14.14 -4.80
CA ILE A 73 17.90 14.08 -3.41
C ILE A 73 18.02 12.65 -2.83
N PRO A 74 17.93 12.47 -1.49
CA PRO A 74 17.90 11.14 -0.88
C PRO A 74 16.82 10.23 -1.49
N GLN A 75 17.12 8.97 -1.76
CA GLN A 75 16.18 8.05 -2.43
C GLN A 75 14.86 7.89 -1.66
N ARG A 76 14.89 7.92 -0.33
CA ARG A 76 13.66 7.91 0.49
C ARG A 76 12.78 9.13 0.26
N GLU A 77 13.39 10.30 0.06
CA GLU A 77 12.69 11.55 -0.27
C GLU A 77 12.09 11.47 -1.66
N TYR A 78 12.86 10.99 -2.63
CA TYR A 78 12.40 10.81 -4.01
C TYR A 78 11.19 9.85 -4.06
N ALA A 79 11.28 8.69 -3.42
CA ALA A 79 10.17 7.76 -3.34
C ALA A 79 8.94 8.39 -2.66
N ALA A 80 9.12 9.14 -1.57
CA ALA A 80 8.02 9.82 -0.90
C ALA A 80 7.38 10.92 -1.76
N GLN A 81 8.17 11.66 -2.54
CA GLN A 81 7.70 12.63 -3.53
C GLN A 81 6.91 11.98 -4.66
N LEU A 82 7.30 10.78 -5.10
CA LEU A 82 6.48 10.03 -6.06
C LEU A 82 5.13 9.63 -5.45
N LEU A 83 5.15 9.09 -4.23
CA LEU A 83 3.93 8.65 -3.53
C LEU A 83 2.95 9.80 -3.25
N SER A 84 3.44 11.01 -2.98
CA SER A 84 2.58 12.16 -2.62
C SER A 84 1.70 12.65 -3.77
N ASN A 85 1.98 12.25 -5.01
CA ASN A 85 1.08 12.51 -6.15
C ASN A 85 -0.19 11.64 -6.12
N TYR A 86 -0.21 10.56 -5.34
CA TYR A 86 -1.29 9.57 -5.33
C TYR A 86 -1.91 9.34 -3.94
N CYS A 87 -1.24 9.83 -2.88
CA CYS A 87 -1.61 9.55 -1.49
C CYS A 87 -1.92 10.84 -0.74
N ASP A 88 -2.95 10.81 0.10
CA ASP A 88 -3.36 11.96 0.94
C ASP A 88 -2.27 12.33 1.95
N GLU A 89 -1.53 11.33 2.44
CA GLU A 89 -0.47 11.47 3.43
C GLU A 89 0.61 10.42 3.18
N VAL A 90 1.89 10.77 3.31
CA VAL A 90 3.02 9.87 3.04
C VAL A 90 3.94 9.83 4.26
N PHE A 91 4.42 8.64 4.62
CA PHE A 91 5.26 8.40 5.78
C PHE A 91 6.56 7.68 5.41
N ILE A 92 7.59 7.90 6.21
CA ILE A 92 8.85 7.15 6.14
C ILE A 92 8.91 6.15 7.30
N SER A 93 8.83 4.84 7.03
CA SER A 93 9.02 3.81 8.06
C SER A 93 10.45 3.82 8.56
N CYS A 94 10.59 3.72 9.88
CA CYS A 94 11.86 3.80 10.57
C CYS A 94 11.87 2.96 11.83
N ARG A 95 13.05 2.65 12.33
CA ARG A 95 13.15 2.06 13.66
C ARG A 95 12.87 3.13 14.74
N PRO A 96 12.39 2.73 15.93
CA PRO A 96 12.16 3.65 17.03
C PRO A 96 13.37 4.51 17.40
N ASP A 97 14.60 3.98 17.27
CA ASP A 97 15.85 4.69 17.54
C ASP A 97 16.26 5.69 16.43
N GLN A 98 15.61 5.66 15.27
CA GLN A 98 15.94 6.50 14.13
C GLN A 98 15.04 7.73 13.99
N VAL A 99 13.93 7.80 14.74
CA VAL A 99 12.89 8.84 14.57
C VAL A 99 13.50 10.25 14.55
N ASP A 100 14.37 10.56 15.51
CA ASP A 100 14.99 11.89 15.64
C ASP A 100 16.10 12.16 14.61
N THR A 101 16.54 11.13 13.88
CA THR A 101 17.63 11.21 12.89
C THR A 101 17.12 11.21 11.45
N ILE A 102 15.81 11.01 11.25
CA ILE A 102 15.21 11.10 9.93
C ILE A 102 15.08 12.57 9.54
N ASP A 103 16.08 13.04 8.81
CA ASP A 103 16.02 14.29 8.06
C ASP A 103 15.15 14.08 6.81
N SER A 104 13.86 14.45 6.91
CA SER A 104 12.88 14.28 5.86
C SER A 104 11.78 15.35 5.93
N ASN A 105 11.22 15.71 4.77
CA ASN A 105 10.01 16.55 4.71
C ASN A 105 8.73 15.78 5.07
N TYR A 106 8.84 14.45 5.15
CA TYR A 106 7.73 13.54 5.42
C TYR A 106 7.79 13.02 6.86
N PRO A 107 6.64 12.81 7.52
CA PRO A 107 6.61 12.30 8.88
C PRO A 107 7.25 10.91 8.98
N ALA A 108 8.15 10.76 9.94
CA ALA A 108 8.68 9.46 10.34
C ALA A 108 7.58 8.62 11.01
N LEU A 109 7.51 7.35 10.65
CA LEU A 109 6.63 6.36 11.27
C LEU A 109 7.49 5.29 11.94
N PRO A 110 7.62 5.31 13.29
CA PRO A 110 8.38 4.29 13.99
C PRO A 110 7.67 2.94 13.92
N ASP A 111 8.45 1.90 13.64
CA ASP A 111 7.99 0.52 13.70
C ASP A 111 7.54 0.20 15.14
N THR A 112 6.30 -0.25 15.28
CA THR A 112 5.73 -0.74 16.55
C THR A 112 5.79 -2.26 16.67
N PHE A 113 6.23 -2.93 15.61
CA PHE A 113 6.47 -4.36 15.49
C PHE A 113 7.96 -4.59 15.24
N ASP A 114 8.75 -4.54 16.31
CA ASP A 114 10.21 -4.52 16.24
C ASP A 114 10.82 -5.76 15.58
N GLY A 115 11.82 -5.53 14.72
CA GLY A 115 12.64 -6.60 14.15
C GLY A 115 11.97 -7.45 13.07
N LEU A 116 10.78 -7.05 12.58
CA LEU A 116 10.05 -7.78 11.54
C LEU A 116 10.32 -7.28 10.10
N GLY A 117 11.25 -6.35 9.93
CA GLY A 117 11.60 -5.79 8.61
C GLY A 117 10.40 -5.12 7.93
N PRO A 118 10.23 -5.27 6.59
CA PRO A 118 9.11 -4.70 5.85
C PRO A 118 7.73 -5.01 6.46
N PHE A 119 7.57 -6.21 7.02
CA PHE A 119 6.33 -6.59 7.69
C PHE A 119 6.02 -5.71 8.90
N GLY A 120 7.05 -5.34 9.67
CA GLY A 120 6.93 -4.45 10.81
C GLY A 120 6.49 -3.05 10.40
N GLY A 121 7.08 -2.51 9.33
CA GLY A 121 6.68 -1.21 8.76
C GLY A 121 5.22 -1.21 8.30
N ILE A 122 4.80 -2.20 7.52
CA ILE A 122 3.42 -2.27 6.99
C ILE A 122 2.40 -2.42 8.13
N THR A 123 2.66 -3.31 9.09
CA THR A 123 1.75 -3.51 10.23
C THR A 123 1.72 -2.30 11.18
N SER A 124 2.80 -1.53 11.26
CA SER A 124 2.84 -0.26 12.02
C SER A 124 2.04 0.84 11.33
N ALA A 125 2.06 0.88 10.00
CA ALA A 125 1.21 1.77 9.21
C ALA A 125 -0.27 1.45 9.40
N PHE A 126 -0.66 0.18 9.33
CA PHE A 126 -2.02 -0.21 9.67
C PHE A 126 -2.39 0.07 11.14
N ARG A 127 -1.46 -0.05 12.07
CA ARG A 127 -1.72 0.33 13.47
C ARG A 127 -1.97 1.84 13.61
N LYS A 128 -1.31 2.68 12.79
CA LYS A 128 -1.51 4.13 12.75
C LYS A 128 -2.89 4.49 12.19
N ASP A 129 -3.30 3.80 11.12
CA ASP A 129 -4.60 3.98 10.49
C ASP A 129 -5.11 2.64 9.90
N PRO A 130 -5.96 1.91 10.63
CA PRO A 130 -6.42 0.58 10.22
C PRO A 130 -7.48 0.64 9.13
N ASN A 131 -8.06 1.82 8.87
CA ASN A 131 -9.12 2.01 7.87
C ASN A 131 -8.58 2.59 6.54
N ALA A 132 -7.32 3.01 6.50
CA ALA A 132 -6.64 3.43 5.28
C ALA A 132 -6.09 2.23 4.50
N ALA A 133 -6.02 2.39 3.18
CA ALA A 133 -5.16 1.56 2.35
C ALA A 133 -3.76 2.17 2.30
N TRP A 134 -2.74 1.33 2.13
CA TRP A 134 -1.34 1.73 2.17
C TRP A 134 -0.64 1.36 0.87
N LEU A 135 -0.21 2.35 0.10
CA LEU A 135 0.73 2.18 -1.00
C LEU A 135 2.14 2.16 -0.41
N VAL A 136 2.75 0.98 -0.46
CA VAL A 136 4.04 0.70 0.18
C VAL A 136 5.11 0.52 -0.89
N VAL A 137 6.20 1.28 -0.74
CA VAL A 137 7.36 1.26 -1.64
C VAL A 137 8.65 1.11 -0.82
N ALA A 138 9.59 0.28 -1.27
CA ALA A 138 10.94 0.22 -0.69
C ALA A 138 11.89 1.27 -1.28
N CYS A 139 12.89 1.68 -0.49
CA CYS A 139 13.88 2.67 -0.91
C CYS A 139 14.94 2.15 -1.90
N ASP A 140 14.96 0.86 -2.23
CA ASP A 140 15.98 0.23 -3.09
C ASP A 140 15.55 0.08 -4.56
N LEU A 141 14.53 0.84 -4.97
CA LEU A 141 13.97 0.88 -6.33
C LEU A 141 14.34 2.19 -7.04
N PRO A 142 15.57 2.32 -7.60
CA PRO A 142 16.05 3.57 -8.17
C PRO A 142 15.33 4.01 -9.45
N TYR A 143 14.79 3.06 -10.22
CA TYR A 143 14.11 3.31 -11.49
C TYR A 143 12.58 3.42 -11.35
N LEU A 144 12.04 3.34 -10.12
CA LEU A 144 10.61 3.53 -9.91
C LEU A 144 10.21 4.93 -10.36
N ASP A 145 9.11 4.99 -11.11
CA ASP A 145 8.61 6.21 -11.72
C ASP A 145 7.10 6.43 -11.49
N GLY A 146 6.63 7.61 -11.86
CA GLY A 146 5.22 7.96 -11.76
C GLY A 146 4.33 7.12 -12.68
N ALA A 147 4.80 6.73 -13.87
CA ALA A 147 3.99 5.94 -14.79
C ALA A 147 3.64 4.54 -14.22
N THR A 148 4.61 3.90 -13.56
CA THR A 148 4.42 2.62 -12.88
C THR A 148 3.45 2.74 -11.71
N LEU A 149 3.58 3.80 -10.89
CA LEU A 149 2.68 4.04 -9.76
C LEU A 149 1.26 4.42 -10.20
N ASP A 150 1.12 5.25 -11.23
CA ASP A 150 -0.18 5.61 -11.81
C ASP A 150 -0.92 4.38 -12.31
N TYR A 151 -0.21 3.47 -13.00
CA TYR A 151 -0.78 2.22 -13.44
C TYR A 151 -1.21 1.33 -12.27
N LEU A 152 -0.42 1.22 -11.21
CA LEU A 152 -0.77 0.45 -10.01
C LEU A 152 -2.03 1.03 -9.32
N VAL A 153 -2.07 2.34 -9.13
CA VAL A 153 -3.18 3.04 -8.45
C VAL A 153 -4.46 2.97 -9.27
N SER A 154 -4.36 3.13 -10.59
CA SER A 154 -5.48 3.02 -11.52
C SER A 154 -6.09 1.61 -11.56
N ASN A 155 -5.26 0.57 -11.34
CA ASN A 155 -5.69 -0.83 -11.33
C ASN A 155 -5.86 -1.41 -9.90
N ARG A 156 -5.80 -0.57 -8.86
CA ARG A 156 -6.01 -0.95 -7.45
C ARG A 156 -7.36 -1.67 -7.26
N ASN A 157 -7.33 -2.89 -6.73
CA ASN A 157 -8.52 -3.72 -6.51
C ASN A 157 -8.91 -3.83 -5.02
N GLN A 158 -9.89 -3.02 -4.59
CA GLN A 158 -10.38 -2.95 -3.21
C GLN A 158 -11.05 -4.25 -2.71
N SER A 159 -11.46 -5.13 -3.62
CA SER A 159 -12.06 -6.41 -3.24
C SER A 159 -11.00 -7.38 -2.68
N LYS A 160 -9.71 -7.13 -2.97
CA LYS A 160 -8.58 -7.97 -2.62
C LYS A 160 -7.91 -7.51 -1.33
N VAL A 161 -6.98 -8.33 -0.83
CA VAL A 161 -6.11 -8.00 0.31
C VAL A 161 -5.04 -7.00 -0.11
N ALA A 162 -4.49 -7.17 -1.32
CA ALA A 162 -3.47 -6.31 -1.86
C ALA A 162 -3.48 -6.34 -3.39
N THR A 163 -2.91 -5.31 -4.00
CA THR A 163 -2.62 -5.21 -5.44
C THR A 163 -1.14 -4.90 -5.62
N SER A 164 -0.44 -5.71 -6.42
CA SER A 164 0.98 -5.55 -6.71
C SER A 164 1.32 -5.94 -8.16
N PHE A 165 2.60 -5.88 -8.53
CA PHE A 165 3.16 -6.40 -9.77
C PHE A 165 3.75 -7.79 -9.61
N TRP A 166 3.93 -8.51 -10.72
CA TRP A 166 4.90 -9.59 -10.79
C TRP A 166 6.33 -9.03 -10.66
N ASP A 167 7.22 -9.78 -10.03
CA ASP A 167 8.66 -9.47 -10.06
C ASP A 167 9.23 -9.63 -11.48
N THR A 168 10.46 -9.15 -11.70
CA THR A 168 11.12 -9.17 -13.02
C THR A 168 11.28 -10.57 -13.61
N ASP A 169 11.27 -11.60 -12.77
CA ASP A 169 11.41 -13.01 -13.14
C ASP A 169 10.04 -13.73 -13.28
N HIS A 170 8.92 -13.05 -13.03
CA HIS A 170 7.56 -13.61 -12.94
C HIS A 170 7.45 -14.85 -12.03
N LYS A 171 8.24 -14.90 -10.96
CA LYS A 171 8.21 -15.99 -9.97
C LYS A 171 7.31 -15.65 -8.81
N PHE A 172 7.32 -14.39 -8.38
CA PHE A 172 6.62 -13.95 -7.19
C PHE A 172 6.05 -12.55 -7.39
N PRO A 173 4.93 -12.20 -6.74
CA PRO A 173 4.50 -10.81 -6.66
C PRO A 173 5.56 -9.98 -5.92
N GLU A 174 5.78 -8.73 -6.33
CA GLU A 174 6.71 -7.79 -5.72
C GLU A 174 6.10 -7.19 -4.44
N PRO A 175 6.44 -7.67 -3.23
CA PRO A 175 5.73 -7.24 -2.02
C PRO A 175 6.09 -5.81 -1.58
N LEU A 176 7.08 -5.17 -2.22
CA LEU A 176 7.62 -3.87 -1.87
C LEU A 176 7.25 -2.77 -2.85
N ILE A 177 6.34 -3.04 -3.81
CA ILE A 177 5.60 -2.05 -4.60
C ILE A 177 4.14 -2.48 -4.60
N THR A 178 3.45 -2.24 -3.49
CA THR A 178 2.15 -2.89 -3.24
C THR A 178 1.18 -1.95 -2.57
N ILE A 179 -0.07 -1.98 -3.03
CA ILE A 179 -1.19 -1.38 -2.30
C ILE A 179 -1.80 -2.45 -1.40
N TRP A 180 -1.74 -2.25 -0.09
CA TRP A 180 -2.37 -3.10 0.91
C TRP A 180 -3.70 -2.48 1.35
N GLU A 181 -4.80 -3.20 1.20
CA GLU A 181 -6.12 -2.75 1.63
C GLU A 181 -6.31 -2.94 3.14
N PRO A 182 -7.24 -2.22 3.81
CA PRO A 182 -7.51 -2.35 5.25
C PRO A 182 -7.65 -3.80 5.75
N LYS A 183 -8.27 -4.65 4.94
CA LYS A 183 -8.44 -6.08 5.26
C LYS A 183 -7.14 -6.87 5.34
N ALA A 184 -6.04 -6.34 4.81
CA ALA A 184 -4.71 -6.93 4.98
C ALA A 184 -4.22 -6.90 6.42
N TYR A 185 -4.66 -5.93 7.23
CA TYR A 185 -4.19 -5.83 8.60
C TYR A 185 -4.55 -7.07 9.46
N PRO A 186 -5.82 -7.49 9.57
CA PRO A 186 -6.15 -8.71 10.30
C PRO A 186 -5.51 -9.96 9.69
N GLU A 187 -5.38 -10.04 8.35
CA GLU A 187 -4.66 -11.13 7.68
C GLU A 187 -3.19 -11.17 8.11
N MET A 188 -2.49 -10.03 8.09
CA MET A 188 -1.11 -9.95 8.55
C MET A 188 -0.99 -10.39 10.02
N LEU A 189 -1.86 -9.90 10.91
CA LEU A 189 -1.85 -10.31 12.31
C LEU A 189 -2.13 -11.81 12.49
N TYR A 190 -3.02 -12.38 11.69
CA TYR A 190 -3.27 -13.82 11.65
C TYR A 190 -2.01 -14.60 11.27
N PHE A 191 -1.29 -14.20 10.22
CA PHE A 191 -0.03 -14.84 9.82
C PHE A 191 1.06 -14.70 10.90
N LEU A 192 1.15 -13.53 11.52
CA LEU A 192 2.10 -13.27 12.60
C LEU A 192 1.85 -14.21 13.79
N SER A 193 0.60 -14.56 14.08
CA SER A 193 0.26 -15.51 15.17
C SER A 193 0.86 -16.91 14.98
N PHE A 194 1.18 -17.30 13.74
CA PHE A 194 1.90 -18.54 13.43
C PHE A 194 3.42 -18.36 13.31
N GLY A 195 3.94 -17.17 13.63
CA GLY A 195 5.35 -16.83 13.47
C GLY A 195 5.76 -16.47 12.04
N TYR A 196 4.81 -16.14 11.14
CA TYR A 196 5.12 -15.65 9.81
C TYR A 196 5.16 -14.12 9.76
N SER A 197 6.34 -13.54 9.54
CA SER A 197 6.58 -12.10 9.41
C SER A 197 7.10 -11.70 8.02
N CYS A 198 6.63 -12.39 6.98
CA CYS A 198 7.04 -12.14 5.59
C CYS A 198 5.84 -11.66 4.77
N PRO A 199 5.85 -10.42 4.24
CA PRO A 199 4.70 -9.88 3.50
C PRO A 199 4.36 -10.72 2.26
N LEU A 200 5.39 -11.24 1.56
CA LEU A 200 5.21 -12.13 0.42
C LEU A 200 4.38 -13.37 0.76
N LYS A 201 4.56 -13.96 1.96
CA LYS A 201 3.76 -15.11 2.39
C LYS A 201 2.30 -14.75 2.59
N VAL A 202 2.02 -13.58 3.18
CA VAL A 202 0.65 -13.07 3.32
C VAL A 202 0.05 -12.87 1.94
N PHE A 203 0.80 -12.25 1.03
CA PHE A 203 0.35 -11.96 -0.32
C PHE A 203 -0.03 -13.23 -1.10
N ILE A 204 0.86 -14.23 -1.15
CA ILE A 204 0.67 -15.47 -1.91
C ILE A 204 -0.48 -16.32 -1.34
N LYS A 205 -0.67 -16.30 -0.02
CA LYS A 205 -1.67 -17.14 0.65
C LYS A 205 -3.02 -16.43 0.88
N SER A 206 -3.15 -15.20 0.42
CA SER A 206 -4.38 -14.40 0.53
C SER A 206 -4.98 -14.11 -0.85
N ASN A 207 -6.23 -13.67 -0.87
CA ASN A 207 -6.88 -13.24 -2.11
C ASN A 207 -6.33 -11.89 -2.57
N THR A 208 -5.31 -11.91 -3.42
CA THR A 208 -4.59 -10.73 -3.92
C THR A 208 -4.79 -10.52 -5.43
N GLU A 209 -4.38 -9.36 -5.92
CA GLU A 209 -4.33 -8.99 -7.33
C GLU A 209 -2.86 -8.81 -7.76
N VAL A 210 -2.48 -9.39 -8.90
CA VAL A 210 -1.13 -9.24 -9.45
C VAL A 210 -1.22 -8.76 -10.89
N LEU A 211 -0.52 -7.67 -11.17
CA LEU A 211 -0.52 -6.98 -12.45
C LEU A 211 0.80 -7.23 -13.18
N GLU A 212 0.77 -7.09 -14.50
CA GLU A 212 1.99 -6.92 -15.29
C GLU A 212 2.44 -5.46 -15.21
N ALA A 213 3.71 -5.21 -14.94
CA ALA A 213 4.23 -3.86 -14.91
C ALA A 213 4.33 -3.29 -16.34
N PRO A 214 4.04 -1.99 -16.54
CA PRO A 214 4.24 -1.34 -17.84
C PRO A 214 5.69 -1.39 -18.30
N ASP A 215 6.62 -1.26 -17.34
CA ASP A 215 8.05 -1.40 -17.52
C ASP A 215 8.65 -2.20 -16.35
N ASN A 216 9.21 -3.38 -16.64
CA ASN A 216 9.85 -4.21 -15.62
C ASN A 216 11.12 -3.57 -15.05
N HIS A 217 11.77 -2.66 -15.77
CA HIS A 217 12.97 -1.99 -15.29
C HIS A 217 12.68 -1.14 -14.04
N ALA A 218 11.48 -0.57 -13.93
CA ALA A 218 11.03 0.19 -12.77
C ALA A 218 11.00 -0.63 -11.47
N LEU A 219 10.93 -1.96 -11.57
CA LEU A 219 10.91 -2.89 -10.43
C LEU A 219 12.31 -3.37 -10.00
N THR A 220 13.38 -2.87 -10.63
CA THR A 220 14.74 -3.35 -10.36
C THR A 220 15.18 -2.93 -8.96
N ASN A 221 15.46 -3.92 -8.10
CA ASN A 221 16.02 -3.70 -6.77
C ASN A 221 17.55 -3.60 -6.79
N VAL A 222 18.12 -2.58 -6.17
CA VAL A 222 19.58 -2.40 -6.04
C VAL A 222 20.03 -2.72 -4.62
N ASN A 223 20.81 -3.80 -4.50
CA ASN A 223 21.13 -4.36 -3.20
C ASN A 223 22.62 -4.38 -2.86
N ASN A 224 23.50 -4.15 -3.83
CA ASN A 224 24.94 -4.11 -3.62
C ASN A 224 25.62 -2.84 -4.20
N PRO A 225 26.85 -2.50 -3.73
CA PRO A 225 27.53 -1.27 -4.15
C PRO A 225 27.92 -1.21 -5.64
N GLU A 226 28.17 -2.34 -6.29
CA GLU A 226 28.57 -2.36 -7.70
C GLU A 226 27.37 -2.13 -8.63
N GLU A 227 26.21 -2.71 -8.30
CA GLU A 227 24.93 -2.38 -8.93
C GLU A 227 24.62 -0.89 -8.77
N MET A 228 24.79 -0.34 -7.56
CA MET A 228 24.57 1.09 -7.29
C MET A 228 25.42 1.99 -8.18
N LYS A 229 26.73 1.69 -8.34
CA LYS A 229 27.60 2.48 -9.23
C LYS A 229 27.11 2.43 -10.68
N THR A 230 26.66 1.26 -11.12
CA THR A 230 26.14 1.07 -12.47
C THR A 230 24.88 1.91 -12.68
N VAL A 231 23.93 1.83 -11.75
CA VAL A 231 22.69 2.62 -11.78
C VAL A 231 22.96 4.12 -11.76
N LEU A 232 23.89 4.58 -10.91
CA LEU A 232 24.28 6.00 -10.85
C LEU A 232 24.89 6.51 -12.15
N GLN A 233 25.57 5.64 -12.93
CA GLN A 233 26.07 6.01 -14.25
C GLN A 233 24.95 6.07 -15.28
N VAL A 234 24.03 5.10 -15.27
CA VAL A 234 22.88 5.06 -16.20
C VAL A 234 21.98 6.29 -16.00
N ILE A 235 21.53 6.54 -14.77
CA ILE A 235 20.63 7.67 -14.46
C ILE A 235 21.28 9.02 -14.80
N LYS A 236 22.59 9.17 -14.62
CA LYS A 236 23.30 10.40 -15.02
C LYS A 236 23.40 10.61 -16.53
N ASN A 237 23.34 9.55 -17.32
CA ASN A 237 23.40 9.63 -18.78
C ASN A 237 22.02 9.90 -19.40
N ASP A 238 20.95 9.60 -18.67
CA ASP A 238 19.56 9.80 -19.09
C ASP A 238 19.01 11.19 -18.71
N GLN A 239 19.78 11.99 -17.97
CA GLN A 239 19.49 13.39 -17.58
C GLN A 239 20.20 14.39 -18.50
#